data_AF-A0A6M0FT38-F1
#
_entry.id   AF-A0A6M0FT38-F1
#
_cell.length_a   1.000
_cell.length_b   1.000
_cell.length_c   1.000
_cell.angle_alpha   90.00
_cell.angle_beta   90.00
_cell.angle_gamma   90.00
#
_symmetry.space_group_name_H-M   'P 1'
#
loop_
_entity.id
_entity.type
_entity.pdbx_description
1 polymer ?
#
loop_
_entity_poly.entity_id
_entity_poly.type
_entity_poly.pdbx_seq_one_letter_code
_entity_poly.pdbx_strand_id
1 'polypeptide(L)' 'KQELLHYAKYLMENYSQDMPVEQHSVKKNRSGILKGTFVLPLPDDFDEPLEDFKQYME' A
#
# COMPACT_ATOMS: atom_id res chain seq x y z
N LYS A 1 19.27 -10.69 -32.08
CA LYS A 1 19.45 -9.76 -30.93
C LYS A 1 19.27 -8.30 -31.36
N GLN A 2 19.88 -7.86 -32.47
CA GLN A 2 19.73 -6.48 -32.98
C GLN A 2 18.28 -6.13 -33.38
N GLU A 3 17.57 -7.04 -34.05
CA GLU A 3 16.14 -6.87 -34.39
C GLU A 3 15.25 -6.59 -33.18
N LEU A 4 15.54 -7.20 -32.03
CA LEU A 4 14.80 -6.97 -30.80
C LEU A 4 15.03 -5.55 -30.26
N LEU A 5 16.24 -5.02 -30.43
CA LEU A 5 16.57 -3.64 -30.07
C LEU A 5 15.90 -2.64 -31.02
N HIS A 6 15.83 -2.94 -32.31
CA HIS A 6 15.12 -2.12 -33.29
C HIS A 6 13.62 -2.06 -32.99
N TYR A 7 13.03 -3.21 -32.68
CA TYR A 7 11.62 -3.28 -32.29
C TYR A 7 11.35 -2.56 -30.96
N ALA A 8 12.21 -2.72 -29.95
CA ALA A 8 12.10 -1.97 -28.70
C ALA A 8 12.16 -0.46 -28.93
N LYS A 9 13.05 0.01 -29.80
CA LYS A 9 13.14 1.42 -30.20
C LYS A 9 11.86 1.90 -30.88
N TYR A 10 11.33 1.12 -31.83
CA TYR A 10 10.07 1.42 -32.51
C TYR A 10 8.90 1.53 -31.52
N LEU A 11 8.82 0.63 -30.54
CA LEU A 11 7.77 0.68 -29.51
C LEU A 11 7.88 1.93 -28.63
N MET A 12 9.09 2.31 -28.22
CA MET A 12 9.29 3.54 -27.47
C MET A 12 8.87 4.76 -28.31
N GLU A 13 9.32 4.87 -29.55
CA GLU A 13 9.08 6.08 -30.36
C GLU A 13 7.59 6.31 -30.69
N ASN A 14 6.83 5.23 -30.93
CA ASN A 14 5.43 5.33 -31.31
C ASN A 14 4.43 5.38 -30.13
N TYR A 15 4.80 4.87 -28.96
CA TYR A 15 3.87 4.72 -27.83
C TYR A 15 4.29 5.49 -26.56
N SER A 16 5.41 6.24 -26.57
CA SER A 16 5.84 7.05 -25.41
C SER A 16 4.97 8.27 -25.14
N GLN A 17 4.15 8.73 -26.09
CA GLN A 17 3.34 9.96 -25.95
C GLN A 17 1.93 9.71 -25.39
N ASP A 18 1.40 8.49 -25.52
CA ASP A 18 -0.01 8.19 -25.18
C ASP A 18 -0.17 7.37 -23.90
N MET A 19 0.93 7.09 -23.20
CA MET A 19 0.79 6.64 -21.82
C MET A 19 0.41 7.90 -21.03
N PRO A 20 -0.84 8.03 -20.50
CA PRO A 20 -0.94 8.78 -19.28
C PRO A 20 0.11 8.13 -18.39
N VAL A 21 1.13 8.90 -18.04
CA VAL A 21 1.85 8.62 -16.82
C VAL A 21 0.73 8.71 -15.81
N GLU A 22 0.09 7.57 -15.52
CA GLU A 22 -0.40 7.28 -14.20
C GLU A 22 0.86 7.51 -13.38
N GLN A 23 1.03 8.78 -13.00
CA GLN A 23 1.72 9.17 -11.82
C GLN A 23 1.12 8.18 -10.85
N HIS A 24 1.87 7.12 -10.56
CA HIS A 24 1.51 6.19 -9.52
C HIS A 24 1.36 7.14 -8.37
N SER A 25 0.12 7.56 -8.12
CA SER A 25 -0.21 8.49 -7.07
C SER A 25 0.29 7.71 -5.90
N VAL A 26 1.44 8.12 -5.37
CA VAL A 26 2.12 7.40 -4.31
C VAL A 26 1.05 7.41 -3.25
N LYS A 27 0.35 6.27 -3.10
CA LYS A 27 -0.86 6.20 -2.29
C LYS A 27 -0.33 6.42 -0.91
N LYS A 28 -0.37 7.68 -0.45
CA LYS A 28 0.19 8.07 0.84
C LYS A 28 -0.54 7.20 1.84
N ASN A 29 0.22 6.39 2.57
CA ASN A 29 -0.33 5.43 3.51
C ASN A 29 -1.29 6.18 4.44
N ARG A 30 -2.58 5.86 4.34
CA ARG A 30 -3.66 6.52 5.09
C ARG A 30 -3.78 5.98 6.52
N SER A 31 -2.72 5.34 7.01
CA SER A 31 -2.71 4.76 8.35
C SER A 31 -2.78 5.88 9.39
N GLY A 32 -3.66 5.73 10.37
CA GLY A 32 -3.83 6.72 11.44
C GLY A 32 -4.61 7.99 11.07
N ILE A 33 -5.20 8.11 9.87
CA ILE A 33 -6.00 9.31 9.50
C ILE A 33 -7.18 9.54 10.44
N LEU A 34 -7.71 8.48 11.04
CA LEU A 34 -8.81 8.54 11.98
C LEU A 34 -8.36 8.52 13.44
N LYS A 35 -7.04 8.55 13.72
CA LYS A 35 -6.52 8.54 15.09
C LYS A 35 -7.02 9.80 15.83
N GLY A 36 -7.72 9.60 16.94
CA GLY A 36 -8.30 10.70 17.74
C GLY A 36 -9.59 11.30 17.19
N THR A 37 -10.17 10.75 16.12
CA THR A 37 -11.49 11.20 15.61
C THR A 37 -12.66 10.65 16.42
N PHE A 38 -12.45 9.59 17.19
CA PHE A 38 -13.42 9.01 18.10
C PHE A 38 -12.72 8.59 19.39
N VAL A 39 -13.44 8.72 20.49
CA VAL A 39 -13.07 8.13 21.77
C VAL A 39 -13.90 6.86 21.88
N LEU A 40 -13.24 5.69 21.82
CA LEU A 40 -13.92 4.45 22.14
C LEU A 40 -14.18 4.45 23.65
N PRO A 41 -15.41 4.12 24.11
CA PRO A 41 -15.65 3.79 25.50
C PRO A 41 -15.04 2.42 25.79
N LEU A 42 -13.71 2.37 25.81
CA LEU A 42 -12.98 1.17 26.20
C LEU A 42 -13.01 1.06 27.72
N PRO A 43 -13.12 -0.17 28.25
CA PRO A 43 -12.78 -0.46 29.63
C PRO A 43 -11.34 -0.04 29.95
N ASP A 44 -11.08 0.33 31.21
CA ASP A 44 -9.74 0.69 31.68
C ASP A 44 -8.73 -0.48 31.59
N ASP A 45 -9.23 -1.72 31.50
CA ASP A 45 -8.46 -2.97 31.42
C ASP A 45 -8.28 -3.50 29.98
N PHE A 46 -8.63 -2.73 28.95
CA PHE A 46 -8.54 -3.19 27.56
C PHE A 46 -7.12 -3.62 27.13
N ASP A 47 -6.10 -2.92 27.62
CA ASP A 47 -4.69 -3.21 27.32
C ASP A 47 -4.12 -4.37 28.17
N GLU A 48 -4.91 -4.95 29.09
CA GLU A 48 -4.46 -6.05 29.92
C GLU A 48 -4.29 -7.34 29.10
N PRO A 49 -3.20 -8.10 29.33
CA PRO A 49 -3.00 -9.36 28.64
C PRO A 49 -4.09 -10.34 29.04
N LEU A 50 -4.80 -10.86 28.04
CA LEU A 50 -5.79 -11.91 28.27
C LEU A 50 -5.04 -13.22 28.56
N GLU A 51 -5.08 -13.65 29.81
CA GLU A 51 -4.45 -14.88 30.27
C GLU A 51 -4.90 -16.11 29.45
N ASP A 52 -6.18 -16.11 29.04
CA ASP A 52 -6.78 -17.17 28.21
C ASP A 52 -6.19 -17.29 26.80
N PHE A 53 -5.53 -16.25 26.29
CA PHE A 53 -4.96 -16.25 24.93
C PHE A 53 -3.52 -16.75 24.89
N LYS A 54 -2.83 -16.86 26.04
CA LYS A 54 -1.46 -17.38 26.10
C LYS A 54 -1.36 -18.81 25.56
N GLN A 55 -2.36 -19.64 25.86
CA GLN A 55 -2.44 -21.02 25.38
C GLN A 55 -2.56 -21.14 23.85
N TYR A 56 -3.00 -20.08 23.15
CA TYR A 56 -3.21 -20.08 21.70
C TYR A 56 -2.08 -19.42 20.89
N MET A 57 -1.13 -18.77 21.57
CA MET A 57 0.01 -18.05 20.95
C MET A 57 1.31 -18.88 20.98
N GLU A 58 1.26 -20.11 21.50
CA GLU A 58 2.33 -21.12 21.47
C GLU A 58 2.34 -21.95 20.18
#